data_AF-A0A8T5NAK2-F1
#
_entry.id   AF-A0A8T5NAK2-F1
#
_cell.length_a   1.000
_cell.length_b   1.000
_cell.length_c   1.000
_cell.angle_alpha   90.00
_cell.angle_beta   90.00
_cell.angle_gamma   90.00
#
_symmetry.space_group_name_H-M   'P 1'
#
loop_
_entity.id
_entity.type
_entity.pdbx_description
1 polymer ?
#
loop_
_entity_poly.entity_id
_entity_poly.type
_entity_poly.pdbx_seq_one_letter_code
_entity_poly.pdbx_strand_id
1 'polypeptide(L)'
;MREFIIIGHKAVTTPFSLNDLPGAAGRMDILCRCVNAALFLSHDLRRDVRVYLVLKGGTHPMLIRFDGATVRYLSPDERSAASLIKKALEKGAQGFWTESMPGVSIKKGDLGDLLDELNRKITYLREDGADIRMKPLEARSDHLFVLGDHLGLTDDEEKIIVAHEHEIISVGPVSLHADHCIILLHNEMDRVEKCI
;
A
#
# COMPACT_ATOMS: atom_id res chain seq x y z
N MET A 1 8.00 3.14 12.22
CA MET A 1 7.15 3.54 11.07
C MET A 1 6.69 2.28 10.35
N ARG A 2 5.43 2.21 9.92
CA ARG A 2 4.90 1.07 9.15
C ARG A 2 4.59 1.55 7.74
N GLU A 3 5.28 1.03 6.74
CA GLU A 3 5.07 1.40 5.34
C GLU A 3 4.47 0.23 4.56
N PHE A 4 3.45 0.50 3.74
CA PHE A 4 2.77 -0.51 2.92
C PHE A 4 2.87 -0.15 1.45
N ILE A 5 3.30 -1.08 0.61
CA ILE A 5 3.29 -0.98 -0.85
C ILE A 5 2.20 -1.91 -1.37
N ILE A 6 1.22 -1.37 -2.09
CA ILE A 6 0.12 -2.11 -2.70
C ILE A 6 0.19 -1.98 -4.21
N ILE A 7 0.30 -3.10 -4.91
CA ILE A 7 0.44 -3.16 -6.37
C ILE A 7 -0.93 -3.36 -7.01
N GLY A 8 -1.42 -2.33 -7.69
CA GLY A 8 -2.66 -2.36 -8.47
C GLY A 8 -2.38 -2.61 -9.95
N HIS A 9 -2.43 -3.87 -10.38
CA HIS A 9 -2.07 -4.28 -11.75
C HIS A 9 -2.96 -3.66 -12.82
N LYS A 10 -4.26 -3.54 -12.52
CA LYS A 10 -5.24 -2.96 -13.43
C LYS A 10 -5.59 -1.51 -13.09
N ALA A 11 -5.11 -1.00 -11.96
CA ALA A 11 -5.50 0.31 -11.46
C ALA A 11 -5.02 1.41 -12.42
N VAL A 12 -5.97 2.19 -12.94
CA VAL A 12 -5.71 3.15 -14.02
C VAL A 12 -4.76 4.26 -13.59
N THR A 13 -3.97 4.76 -14.55
CA THR A 13 -2.96 5.81 -14.33
C THR A 13 -3.40 7.17 -14.88
N THR A 14 -4.70 7.33 -15.15
CA THR A 14 -5.32 8.57 -15.62
C THR A 14 -6.55 8.90 -14.76
N PRO A 15 -6.99 10.17 -14.67
CA PRO A 15 -8.20 10.53 -13.93
C PRO A 15 -9.40 9.68 -14.35
N PHE A 16 -10.21 9.25 -13.38
CA PHE A 16 -11.28 8.27 -13.58
C PHE A 16 -12.62 8.68 -12.96
N SER A 17 -13.67 7.90 -13.23
CA SER A 17 -15.00 8.09 -12.65
C SER A 17 -15.06 7.50 -11.23
N LEU A 18 -15.55 8.28 -10.27
CA LEU A 18 -15.76 7.81 -8.89
C LEU A 18 -16.99 6.89 -8.75
N ASN A 19 -17.76 6.67 -9.83
CA ASN A 19 -18.98 5.86 -9.81
C ASN A 19 -18.74 4.41 -10.28
N ASP A 20 -17.54 4.07 -10.74
CA ASP A 20 -17.17 2.72 -11.17
C ASP A 20 -15.71 2.41 -10.81
N LEU A 21 -15.45 2.31 -9.51
CA LEU A 21 -14.12 1.98 -8.96
C LEU A 21 -13.67 0.56 -9.33
N PRO A 22 -14.55 -0.47 -9.31
CA PRO A 22 -14.12 -1.84 -9.65
C PRO A 22 -13.92 -2.06 -11.14
N GLY A 23 -14.78 -1.49 -11.99
CA GLY A 23 -14.78 -1.69 -13.44
C GLY A 23 -13.77 -0.78 -14.13
N ALA A 24 -14.24 0.37 -14.63
CA ALA A 24 -13.48 1.28 -15.48
C ALA A 24 -12.22 1.86 -14.80
N ALA A 25 -12.18 1.97 -13.47
CA ALA A 25 -10.98 2.40 -12.75
C ALA A 25 -9.99 1.26 -12.43
N GLY A 26 -10.31 0.02 -12.83
CA GLY A 26 -9.39 -1.11 -12.78
C GLY A 26 -9.12 -1.63 -11.39
N ARG A 27 -10.17 -2.02 -10.67
CA ARG A 27 -10.11 -2.47 -9.27
C ARG A 27 -9.55 -1.45 -8.28
N MET A 28 -9.79 -0.16 -8.53
CA MET A 28 -9.39 0.93 -7.63
C MET A 28 -10.05 0.79 -6.24
N ASP A 29 -11.19 0.10 -6.16
CA ASP A 29 -11.87 -0.26 -4.89
C ASP A 29 -10.94 -1.01 -3.93
N ILE A 30 -10.06 -1.90 -4.43
CA ILE A 30 -9.11 -2.64 -3.59
C ILE A 30 -8.12 -1.67 -2.96
N LEU A 31 -7.52 -0.78 -3.76
CA LEU A 31 -6.51 0.16 -3.29
C LEU A 31 -7.10 1.14 -2.28
N CYS A 32 -8.34 1.60 -2.50
CA CYS A 32 -9.05 2.45 -1.57
C CYS A 32 -9.29 1.75 -0.22
N ARG A 33 -9.72 0.48 -0.24
CA ARG A 33 -9.87 -0.32 0.99
C ARG A 33 -8.54 -0.54 1.71
N CYS A 34 -7.44 -0.76 0.97
CA CYS A 34 -6.11 -0.89 1.56
C CYS A 34 -5.65 0.41 2.24
N VAL A 35 -5.85 1.57 1.61
CA VAL A 35 -5.57 2.88 2.24
C VAL A 35 -6.38 3.03 3.54
N ASN A 36 -7.66 2.65 3.51
CA ASN A 36 -8.51 2.75 4.68
C ASN A 36 -8.06 1.81 5.81
N ALA A 37 -7.79 0.55 5.50
CA ALA A 37 -7.31 -0.46 6.43
C ALA A 37 -5.97 -0.09 7.06
N ALA A 38 -5.08 0.56 6.31
CA ALA A 38 -3.76 0.96 6.80
C ALA A 38 -3.82 2.19 7.71
N LEU A 39 -4.69 3.17 7.42
CA LEU A 39 -4.62 4.47 8.09
C LEU A 39 -5.63 4.64 9.23
N PHE A 40 -6.84 4.09 9.14
CA PHE A 40 -7.89 4.44 10.09
C PHE A 40 -7.87 3.63 11.40
N LEU A 41 -8.09 4.35 12.49
CA LEU A 41 -8.60 3.86 13.76
C LEU A 41 -10.04 4.36 13.95
N SER A 42 -10.70 3.98 15.04
CA SER A 42 -12.08 4.42 15.31
C SER A 42 -12.23 5.94 15.47
N HIS A 43 -11.23 6.60 16.06
CA HIS A 43 -11.27 8.03 16.39
C HIS A 43 -10.00 8.80 15.97
N ASP A 44 -9.09 8.18 15.22
CA ASP A 44 -7.87 8.82 14.76
C ASP A 44 -7.33 8.14 13.48
N LEU A 45 -6.22 8.65 12.98
CA LEU A 45 -5.40 8.03 11.95
C LEU A 45 -4.08 7.55 12.58
N ARG A 46 -3.57 6.42 12.11
CA ARG A 46 -2.21 5.97 12.43
C ARG A 46 -1.20 6.94 11.81
N ARG A 47 -0.62 7.80 12.65
CA ARG A 47 0.30 8.87 12.22
C ARG A 47 1.70 8.37 11.83
N ASP A 48 2.01 7.16 12.23
CA ASP A 48 3.25 6.43 11.97
C ASP A 48 3.11 5.42 10.81
N VAL A 49 2.12 5.62 9.94
CA VAL A 49 1.85 4.78 8.77
C VAL A 49 1.96 5.57 7.47
N ARG A 50 2.56 4.95 6.47
CA ARG A 50 2.57 5.45 5.09
C ARG A 50 2.15 4.37 4.12
N VAL A 51 1.36 4.75 3.12
CA VAL A 51 0.85 3.84 2.10
C VAL A 51 1.34 4.31 0.73
N TYR A 52 1.94 3.40 -0.02
CA TYR A 52 2.35 3.57 -1.40
C TYR A 52 1.46 2.69 -2.29
N LEU A 53 0.90 3.29 -3.32
CA LEU A 53 0.11 2.61 -4.35
C LEU A 53 0.94 2.60 -5.63
N VAL A 54 1.18 1.41 -6.19
CA VAL A 54 1.81 1.23 -7.50
C VAL A 54 0.70 0.96 -8.51
N LEU A 55 0.38 1.95 -9.33
CA LEU A 55 -0.67 1.87 -10.35
C LEU A 55 -0.07 1.42 -11.68
N LYS A 56 -0.50 0.28 -12.23
CA LYS A 56 0.08 -0.30 -13.46
C LYS A 56 -0.91 -0.43 -14.63
N GLY A 57 -2.16 0.02 -14.47
CA GLY A 57 -3.23 -0.19 -15.45
C GLY A 57 -3.19 0.72 -16.69
N GLY A 58 -2.17 1.57 -16.84
CA GLY A 58 -2.02 2.45 -18.01
C GLY A 58 -0.64 2.36 -18.65
N THR A 59 -0.34 3.28 -19.56
CA THR A 59 0.88 3.21 -20.39
C THR A 59 2.18 3.29 -19.59
N HIS A 60 2.18 4.02 -18.47
CA HIS A 60 3.35 4.16 -17.60
C HIS A 60 2.90 3.99 -16.14
N PRO A 61 3.64 3.20 -15.33
CA PRO A 61 3.35 3.06 -13.92
C PRO A 61 3.44 4.38 -13.15
N MET A 62 2.53 4.56 -12.19
CA MET A 62 2.47 5.74 -11.34
C MET A 62 2.51 5.33 -9.87
N LEU A 63 3.24 6.10 -9.06
CA LEU A 63 3.30 5.93 -7.62
C LEU A 63 2.45 7.01 -6.95
N ILE A 64 1.60 6.61 -6.02
CA ILE A 64 0.88 7.54 -5.13
C ILE A 64 1.22 7.21 -3.69
N ARG A 65 1.52 8.22 -2.88
CA ARG A 65 1.85 8.09 -1.47
C ARG A 65 0.82 8.81 -0.60
N PHE A 66 0.28 8.11 0.38
CA PHE A 66 -0.49 8.67 1.48
C PHE A 66 0.36 8.64 2.76
N ASP A 67 0.48 9.78 3.43
CA ASP A 67 1.24 9.92 4.69
C ASP A 67 0.28 10.17 5.87
N GLY A 68 0.18 9.22 6.79
CA GLY A 68 -0.75 9.26 7.91
C GLY A 68 -0.53 10.43 8.87
N ALA A 69 0.70 10.95 8.95
CA ALA A 69 1.00 12.11 9.80
C ALA A 69 0.35 13.39 9.28
N THR A 70 0.18 13.51 7.96
CA THR A 70 -0.16 14.79 7.30
C THR A 70 -1.43 14.75 6.46
N VAL A 71 -1.97 13.57 6.15
CA VAL A 71 -3.14 13.41 5.28
C VAL A 71 -4.36 14.16 5.83
N ARG A 72 -5.05 14.87 4.93
CA ARG A 72 -6.33 15.57 5.20
C ARG A 72 -7.38 15.22 4.15
N TYR A 73 -8.64 15.48 4.49
CA TYR A 73 -9.81 15.24 3.63
C TYR A 73 -10.06 13.77 3.27
N LEU A 74 -9.39 12.86 3.98
CA LEU A 74 -9.61 11.42 3.91
C LEU A 74 -10.66 11.02 4.94
N SER A 75 -11.66 10.26 4.50
CA SER A 75 -12.70 9.63 5.31
C SER A 75 -12.63 8.09 5.13
N PRO A 76 -13.12 7.28 6.09
CA PRO A 76 -13.01 5.82 6.05
C PRO A 76 -14.02 5.17 5.08
N ASP A 77 -14.15 5.74 3.88
CA ASP A 77 -14.96 5.25 2.78
C ASP A 77 -14.12 5.19 1.50
N GLU A 78 -14.50 4.33 0.55
CA GLU A 78 -13.70 4.15 -0.67
C GLU A 78 -13.68 5.40 -1.55
N ARG A 79 -14.78 6.17 -1.56
CA ARG A 79 -14.96 7.31 -2.45
C ARG A 79 -14.04 8.47 -2.08
N SER A 80 -13.80 8.69 -0.79
CA SER A 80 -12.86 9.69 -0.29
C SER A 80 -11.43 9.40 -0.73
N ALA A 81 -10.94 8.17 -0.50
CA ALA A 81 -9.63 7.72 -0.98
C ALA A 81 -9.53 7.83 -2.51
N ALA A 82 -10.53 7.34 -3.24
CA ALA A 82 -10.59 7.42 -4.70
C ALA A 82 -10.55 8.86 -5.21
N SER A 83 -11.21 9.80 -4.54
CA SER A 83 -11.17 11.23 -4.86
C SER A 83 -9.77 11.82 -4.71
N LEU A 84 -9.04 11.44 -3.66
CA LEU A 84 -7.65 11.88 -3.46
C LEU A 84 -6.69 11.28 -4.49
N ILE A 85 -6.84 9.99 -4.81
CA ILE A 85 -6.10 9.33 -5.90
C ILE A 85 -6.36 10.04 -7.23
N LYS A 86 -7.64 10.30 -7.56
CA LYS A 86 -8.02 11.01 -8.78
C LYS A 86 -7.36 12.39 -8.87
N LYS A 87 -7.41 13.19 -7.79
CA LYS A 87 -6.75 14.52 -7.73
C LYS A 87 -5.23 14.43 -7.90
N ALA A 88 -4.61 13.38 -7.37
CA ALA A 88 -3.19 13.12 -7.58
C ALA A 88 -2.89 12.84 -9.07
N LEU A 89 -3.72 12.04 -9.74
CA LEU A 89 -3.59 11.80 -11.18
C LEU A 89 -3.85 13.06 -12.02
N GLU A 90 -4.81 13.91 -11.63
CA GLU A 90 -5.08 15.21 -12.29
C GLU A 90 -3.90 16.20 -12.15
N LYS A 91 -3.20 16.18 -11.01
CA LYS A 91 -1.99 17.00 -10.78
C LYS A 91 -0.88 16.69 -11.79
N GLY A 92 -0.82 15.44 -12.26
CA GLY A 92 0.21 14.94 -13.16
C GLY A 92 1.51 14.58 -12.42
N ALA A 93 2.06 13.42 -12.76
CA ALA A 93 3.26 12.88 -12.13
C ALA A 93 4.55 13.49 -12.74
N GLN A 94 5.55 13.70 -11.89
CA GLN A 94 6.91 14.11 -12.27
C GLN A 94 7.94 13.05 -11.85
N GLY A 95 9.21 13.24 -12.19
CA GLY A 95 10.29 12.33 -11.77
C GLY A 95 10.61 12.37 -10.27
N PHE A 96 9.96 13.24 -9.51
CA PHE A 96 10.08 13.39 -8.06
C PHE A 96 8.70 13.50 -7.41
N TRP A 97 8.64 13.20 -6.10
CA TRP A 97 7.40 13.29 -5.33
C TRP A 97 6.83 14.71 -5.35
N THR A 98 5.63 14.84 -5.90
CA THR A 98 4.90 16.11 -5.97
C THR A 98 3.63 16.00 -5.13
N GLU A 99 3.45 16.89 -4.15
CA GLU A 99 2.25 16.91 -3.33
C GLU A 99 1.04 17.42 -4.14
N SER A 100 -0.06 16.66 -4.15
CA SER A 100 -1.32 17.01 -4.82
C SER A 100 -2.36 17.53 -3.84
N MET A 101 -2.42 16.95 -2.64
CA MET A 101 -3.26 17.31 -1.52
C MET A 101 -2.44 17.11 -0.23
N PRO A 102 -2.77 17.74 0.91
CA PRO A 102 -2.01 17.53 2.15
C PRO A 102 -1.86 16.05 2.48
N GLY A 103 -0.62 15.58 2.57
CA GLY A 103 -0.25 14.19 2.84
C GLY A 103 -0.53 13.21 1.71
N VAL A 104 -0.80 13.68 0.48
CA VAL A 104 -0.97 12.86 -0.72
C VAL A 104 -0.02 13.35 -1.81
N SER A 105 0.88 12.49 -2.26
CA SER A 105 1.90 12.81 -3.27
C SER A 105 1.86 11.84 -4.44
N ILE A 106 2.29 12.30 -5.62
CA ILE A 106 2.40 11.49 -6.84
C ILE A 106 3.81 11.57 -7.43
N LYS A 107 4.29 10.49 -8.03
CA LYS A 107 5.58 10.39 -8.73
C LYS A 107 5.45 9.40 -9.91
N LYS A 108 6.21 9.63 -10.98
CA LYS A 108 6.41 8.62 -12.03
C LYS A 108 7.38 7.55 -11.52
N GLY A 109 7.04 6.29 -11.71
CA GLY A 109 7.91 5.18 -11.35
C GLY A 109 7.13 3.91 -11.10
N ASP A 110 7.86 2.81 -10.98
CA ASP A 110 7.31 1.49 -10.70
C ASP A 110 7.74 0.93 -9.33
N LEU A 111 7.51 -0.37 -9.13
CA LEU A 111 7.89 -1.06 -7.90
C LEU A 111 9.40 -1.03 -7.66
N GLY A 112 10.21 -1.25 -8.71
CA GLY A 112 11.67 -1.25 -8.60
C GLY A 112 12.19 0.11 -8.20
N ASP A 113 11.74 1.17 -8.90
CA ASP A 113 12.10 2.56 -8.56
C ASP A 113 11.79 2.91 -7.09
N LEU A 114 10.65 2.42 -6.58
CA LEU A 114 10.22 2.67 -5.20
C LEU A 114 11.07 1.89 -4.19
N LEU A 115 11.35 0.62 -4.46
CA LEU A 115 12.15 -0.22 -3.56
C LEU A 115 13.61 0.25 -3.50
N ASP A 116 14.19 0.65 -4.64
CA ASP A 116 15.52 1.24 -4.69
C ASP A 116 15.59 2.57 -3.91
N GLU A 117 14.53 3.40 -3.98
CA GLU A 117 14.45 4.65 -3.23
C GLU A 117 14.34 4.41 -1.71
N LEU A 118 13.53 3.44 -1.30
CA LEU A 118 13.32 3.14 0.12
C LEU A 118 14.52 2.40 0.72
N ASN A 119 15.14 1.48 -0.03
CA ASN A 119 16.32 0.70 0.35
C ASN A 119 16.24 0.12 1.77
N ARG A 120 15.17 -0.63 2.04
CA ARG A 120 14.86 -1.23 3.34
C ARG A 120 14.52 -2.71 3.18
N LYS A 121 14.73 -3.48 4.25
CA LYS A 121 14.30 -4.89 4.30
C LYS A 121 12.80 -5.00 4.02
N ILE A 122 12.45 -5.86 3.08
CA ILE A 122 11.09 -6.07 2.61
C ILE A 122 10.45 -7.21 3.40
N THR A 123 9.21 -7.00 3.85
CA THR A 123 8.33 -8.07 4.32
C THR A 123 7.26 -8.32 3.28
N TYR A 124 7.45 -9.34 2.46
CA TYR A 124 6.51 -9.72 1.42
C TYR A 124 5.41 -10.62 2.01
N LEU A 125 4.15 -10.18 1.91
CA LEU A 125 3.01 -10.97 2.39
C LEU A 125 2.56 -11.97 1.32
N ARG A 126 2.71 -13.27 1.63
CA ARG A 126 2.34 -14.40 0.76
C ARG A 126 1.92 -15.61 1.59
N GLU A 127 0.96 -16.38 1.10
CA GLU A 127 0.30 -17.46 1.85
C GLU A 127 1.25 -18.61 2.24
N ASP A 128 2.30 -18.86 1.45
CA ASP A 128 3.34 -19.87 1.70
C ASP A 128 4.47 -19.38 2.63
N GLY A 129 4.40 -18.14 3.10
CA GLY A 129 5.35 -17.56 4.03
C GLY A 129 5.30 -18.17 5.43
N ALA A 130 6.29 -17.85 6.25
CA ALA A 130 6.25 -18.23 7.66
C ALA A 130 5.11 -17.46 8.36
N ASP A 131 4.31 -18.16 9.19
CA ASP A 131 3.24 -17.51 9.96
C ASP A 131 3.82 -16.38 10.84
N ILE A 132 3.22 -15.20 10.77
CA ILE A 132 3.65 -14.00 11.50
C ILE A 132 3.79 -14.21 13.01
N ARG A 133 3.03 -15.14 13.59
CA ARG A 133 3.11 -15.46 15.03
C ARG A 133 4.33 -16.31 15.38
N MET A 134 4.91 -17.01 14.42
CA MET A 134 6.14 -17.78 14.60
C MET A 134 7.40 -16.92 14.40
N LYS A 135 7.27 -15.79 13.71
CA LYS A 135 8.30 -14.78 13.52
C LYS A 135 7.77 -13.40 13.90
N PRO A 136 7.62 -13.10 15.20
CA PRO A 136 7.09 -11.82 15.63
C PRO A 136 7.97 -10.69 15.12
N LEU A 137 7.33 -9.70 14.49
CA LEU A 137 7.98 -8.49 14.02
C LEU A 137 8.54 -7.70 15.20
N GLU A 138 9.72 -7.12 15.03
CA GLU A 138 10.33 -6.28 16.07
C GLU A 138 9.50 -5.01 16.30
N ALA A 139 9.17 -4.71 17.56
CA ALA A 139 8.21 -3.65 17.90
C ALA A 139 8.66 -2.21 17.58
N ARG A 140 9.98 -1.96 17.52
CA ARG A 140 10.54 -0.60 17.36
C ARG A 140 11.38 -0.44 16.10
N SER A 141 11.25 -1.35 15.15
CA SER A 141 11.86 -1.22 13.84
C SER A 141 10.89 -0.57 12.85
N ASP A 142 11.46 0.04 11.82
CA ASP A 142 10.66 0.42 10.68
C ASP A 142 10.34 -0.84 9.87
N HIS A 143 9.09 -0.98 9.43
CA HIS A 143 8.63 -2.09 8.59
C HIS A 143 8.25 -1.63 7.18
N LEU A 144 8.53 -2.44 6.16
CA LEU A 144 8.14 -2.20 4.78
C LEU A 144 7.43 -3.45 4.23
N PHE A 145 6.12 -3.36 4.10
CA PHE A 145 5.29 -4.48 3.65
C PHE A 145 4.94 -4.35 2.18
N VAL A 146 5.02 -5.45 1.44
CA VAL A 146 4.59 -5.51 0.03
C VAL A 146 3.41 -6.45 -0.11
N LEU A 147 2.36 -5.98 -0.78
CA LEU A 147 1.13 -6.72 -1.06
C LEU A 147 0.72 -6.56 -2.54
N GLY A 148 0.22 -7.65 -3.12
CA GLY A 148 -0.44 -7.63 -4.43
C GLY A 148 -1.92 -7.27 -4.33
N ASP A 149 -2.52 -6.94 -5.47
CA ASP A 149 -3.97 -6.91 -5.61
C ASP A 149 -4.54 -8.34 -5.80
N HIS A 150 -5.77 -8.43 -6.33
CA HIS A 150 -6.44 -9.70 -6.64
C HIS A 150 -5.69 -10.67 -7.58
N LEU A 151 -4.59 -10.27 -8.22
CA LEU A 151 -3.79 -11.14 -9.09
C LEU A 151 -2.55 -11.71 -8.39
N GLY A 152 -2.17 -11.19 -7.22
CA GLY A 152 -0.86 -11.45 -6.63
C GLY A 152 0.27 -10.74 -7.39
N LEU A 153 1.51 -10.88 -6.91
CA LEU A 153 2.69 -10.39 -7.63
C LEU A 153 2.98 -11.33 -8.81
N THR A 154 3.49 -10.75 -9.89
CA THR A 154 4.00 -11.49 -11.05
C THR A 154 5.41 -12.03 -10.80
N ASP A 155 5.83 -13.04 -11.57
CA ASP A 155 7.20 -13.60 -11.49
C ASP A 155 8.29 -12.53 -11.65
N ASP A 156 8.05 -11.52 -12.49
CA ASP A 156 9.01 -10.42 -12.69
C ASP A 156 9.07 -9.48 -11.48
N GLU A 157 7.95 -9.25 -10.79
CA GLU A 157 7.95 -8.49 -9.53
C GLU A 157 8.57 -9.29 -8.39
N GLU A 158 8.34 -10.59 -8.32
CA GLU A 158 9.01 -11.44 -7.33
C GLU A 158 10.54 -11.41 -7.53
N LYS A 159 11.04 -11.37 -8.78
CA LYS A 159 12.48 -11.17 -9.04
C LYS A 159 12.99 -9.83 -8.50
N ILE A 160 12.20 -8.76 -8.58
CA ILE A 160 12.56 -7.45 -8.01
C ILE A 160 12.64 -7.55 -6.48
N ILE A 161 11.69 -8.22 -5.83
CA ILE A 161 11.70 -8.45 -4.37
C ILE A 161 12.94 -9.26 -3.97
N VAL A 162 13.25 -10.33 -4.71
CA VAL A 162 14.39 -11.22 -4.42
C VAL A 162 15.75 -10.53 -4.58
N ALA A 163 15.83 -9.47 -5.41
CA ALA A 163 17.02 -8.65 -5.55
C ALA A 163 17.34 -7.78 -4.32
N HIS A 164 16.40 -7.65 -3.37
CA HIS A 164 16.53 -6.90 -2.13
C HIS A 164 16.61 -7.84 -0.91
N GLU A 165 17.05 -7.31 0.24
CA GLU A 165 16.90 -8.04 1.50
C GLU A 165 15.40 -8.19 1.80
N HIS A 166 14.93 -9.43 1.93
CA HIS A 166 13.51 -9.71 2.08
C HIS A 166 13.23 -10.90 3.00
N GLU A 167 12.01 -10.96 3.51
CA GLU A 167 11.41 -12.14 4.10
C GLU A 167 9.98 -12.32 3.62
N ILE A 168 9.49 -13.55 3.67
CA ILE A 168 8.13 -13.90 3.25
C ILE A 168 7.33 -14.32 4.48
N ILE A 169 6.24 -13.61 4.74
CA ILE A 169 5.38 -13.81 5.91
C ILE A 169 3.95 -14.09 5.48
N SER A 170 3.31 -15.05 6.15
CA SER A 170 1.89 -15.32 6.04
C SER A 170 1.14 -14.75 7.25
N VAL A 171 -0.05 -14.21 7.02
CA VAL A 171 -0.96 -13.71 8.07
C VAL A 171 -2.08 -14.70 8.41
N GLY A 172 -2.09 -15.87 7.78
CA GLY A 172 -3.05 -16.93 8.06
C GLY A 172 -3.13 -17.99 6.96
N PRO A 173 -3.93 -19.05 7.19
CA PRO A 173 -3.98 -20.22 6.32
C PRO A 173 -4.87 -20.07 5.07
N VAL A 174 -5.56 -18.94 4.92
CA VAL A 174 -6.51 -18.69 3.82
C VAL A 174 -6.04 -17.49 3.02
N SER A 175 -6.23 -17.54 1.70
CA SER A 175 -5.98 -16.38 0.83
C SER A 175 -6.99 -15.27 1.12
N LEU A 176 -6.49 -14.10 1.49
CA LEU A 176 -7.29 -12.96 1.94
C LEU A 176 -7.19 -11.79 0.95
N HIS A 177 -8.17 -10.89 1.00
CA HIS A 177 -8.00 -9.60 0.36
C HIS A 177 -6.89 -8.79 1.05
N ALA A 178 -6.17 -7.99 0.26
CA ALA A 178 -5.00 -7.25 0.71
C ALA A 178 -5.31 -6.33 1.92
N ASP A 179 -6.49 -5.71 1.96
CA ASP A 179 -6.93 -4.88 3.08
C ASP A 179 -7.12 -5.69 4.37
N HIS A 180 -7.58 -6.93 4.28
CA HIS A 180 -7.67 -7.82 5.44
C HIS A 180 -6.29 -8.22 5.96
N CYS A 181 -5.32 -8.44 5.07
CA CYS A 181 -3.94 -8.71 5.45
C CYS A 181 -3.35 -7.54 6.26
N ILE A 182 -3.61 -6.29 5.82
CA ILE A 182 -3.18 -5.08 6.52
C ILE A 182 -3.80 -5.01 7.93
N ILE A 183 -5.10 -5.32 8.07
CA ILE A 183 -5.78 -5.31 9.38
C ILE A 183 -5.15 -6.33 10.33
N LEU A 184 -4.92 -7.57 9.88
CA LEU A 184 -4.31 -8.61 10.71
C LEU A 184 -2.88 -8.24 11.11
N LEU A 185 -2.10 -7.72 10.17
CA LEU A 185 -0.74 -7.26 10.41
C LEU A 185 -0.70 -6.15 11.46
N HIS A 186 -1.56 -5.13 11.33
CA HIS A 186 -1.69 -4.08 12.33
C HIS A 186 -2.06 -4.62 13.71
N ASN A 187 -3.01 -5.55 13.79
CA ASN A 187 -3.39 -6.15 15.07
C ASN A 187 -2.22 -6.91 15.72
N GLU A 188 -1.42 -7.66 14.96
CA GLU A 188 -0.25 -8.35 15.51
C GLU A 188 0.82 -7.35 15.98
N MET A 189 1.12 -6.31 15.19
CA MET A 189 2.08 -5.27 15.58
C MET A 189 1.63 -4.50 16.83
N ASP A 190 0.35 -4.12 16.91
CA ASP A 190 -0.20 -3.41 18.07
C ASP A 190 -0.13 -4.26 19.37
N ARG A 191 -0.23 -5.59 19.25
CA ARG A 191 -0.09 -6.51 20.38
C ARG A 191 1.35 -6.57 20.88
N VAL A 192 2.32 -6.61 19.97
CA VAL A 192 3.74 -6.63 20.35
C VAL A 192 4.15 -5.31 21.00
N GLU A 193 3.72 -4.17 20.46
CA GLU A 193 4.03 -2.84 21.02
C GLU A 193 3.47 -2.63 22.43
N LYS A 194 2.28 -3.16 22.73
CA LYS A 194 1.68 -3.09 24.08
C LYS A 194 2.39 -3.94 25.12
N CYS A 195 3.17 -4.95 24.72
CA CYS A 195 3.89 -5.84 25.63
C CYS A 195 5.25 -5.29 26.07
N ILE A 196 5.63 -4.09 25.62
CA ILE A 196 6.88 -3.38 25.96
C ILE A 196 6.57 -2.18 26.84
#